data_AF-A0A2T5I4H1-F1
#
_entry.id   AF-A0A2T5I4H1-F1
#
_cell.length_a   1.000
_cell.length_b   1.000
_cell.length_c   1.000
_cell.angle_alpha   90.00
_cell.angle_beta   90.00
_cell.angle_gamma   90.00
#
_symmetry.space_group_name_H-M   'P 1'
#
loop_
_entity.id
_entity.type
_entity.pdbx_description
1 polymer ?
#
loop_
_entity_poly.entity_id
_entity_poly.type
_entity_poly.pdbx_seq_one_letter_code
_entity_poly.pdbx_strand_id
1 'polypeptide(L)'
;MHHLGRLVLVFYFPDEWARIQQIAGGDEARENGAALKVFGMTIDEISHNIAKDWQLPEKISGSVTNLTANMNPELGSAGWLKTMANFSGKMATLLVNNISTQNLKNFIARYSGSFLLPSEMIWGSIEPIQNKKSQLAAHPELEQGNSESDRSRKRVSAGLLELSTALARGMDFKSALNIALETIHDSMRFNRVIVFFRDADQFKASLYCGNLKPETMAQLCFSKNYTADVFHLSLTQKADVFIQDVTLSRETTIPIWYRKTLPDASAFILLPLVFNNSTIGMIYADWQAGQTRMIRPREFSSLVMLRDYLMKALVKR
;
A
#
# COMPACT_ATOMS: atom_id res chain seq x y z
N MET A 1 12.18 3.94 -18.25
CA MET A 1 11.67 4.55 -17.01
C MET A 1 10.31 5.23 -17.19
N HIS A 2 9.99 5.79 -18.37
CA HIS A 2 8.65 6.29 -18.76
C HIS A 2 7.45 5.44 -18.27
N HIS A 3 7.58 4.11 -18.28
CA HIS A 3 6.52 3.21 -17.83
C HIS A 3 6.25 3.29 -16.31
N LEU A 4 7.27 3.56 -15.49
CA LEU A 4 7.13 3.72 -14.04
C LEU A 4 6.41 5.02 -13.71
N GLY A 5 6.80 6.14 -14.33
CA GLY A 5 6.11 7.42 -14.18
C GLY A 5 4.66 7.32 -14.64
N ARG A 6 4.39 6.65 -15.76
CA ARG A 6 3.02 6.34 -16.19
C ARG A 6 2.24 5.55 -15.15
N LEU A 7 2.82 4.48 -14.60
CA LEU A 7 2.15 3.69 -13.56
C LEU A 7 1.86 4.54 -12.32
N VAL A 8 2.81 5.37 -11.88
CA VAL A 8 2.58 6.25 -10.74
C VAL A 8 1.48 7.27 -11.03
N LEU A 9 1.50 7.91 -12.20
CA LEU A 9 0.48 8.87 -12.60
C LEU A 9 -0.90 8.21 -12.71
N VAL A 10 -1.00 7.03 -13.33
CA VAL A 10 -2.24 6.26 -13.45
C VAL A 10 -2.81 5.85 -12.09
N PHE A 11 -1.96 5.46 -11.14
CA PHE A 11 -2.41 4.92 -9.86
C PHE A 11 -2.58 5.96 -8.74
N TYR A 12 -1.80 7.03 -8.76
CA TYR A 12 -1.77 8.02 -7.68
C TYR A 12 -2.30 9.40 -8.08
N PHE A 13 -2.36 9.71 -9.38
CA PHE A 13 -2.84 11.01 -9.90
C PHE A 13 -3.78 10.82 -11.11
N PRO A 14 -4.90 10.09 -10.93
CA PRO A 14 -5.76 9.66 -12.05
C PRO A 14 -6.43 10.83 -12.78
N ASP A 15 -6.75 11.93 -12.06
CA ASP A 15 -7.40 13.10 -12.64
C ASP A 15 -6.43 13.90 -13.52
N GLU A 16 -5.19 14.06 -13.07
CA GLU A 16 -4.12 14.69 -13.83
C GLU A 16 -3.67 13.82 -15.00
N TRP A 17 -3.63 12.49 -14.81
CA TRP A 17 -3.39 11.54 -15.90
C TRP A 17 -4.48 11.65 -16.99
N ALA A 18 -5.75 11.77 -16.60
CA ALA A 18 -6.84 11.99 -17.56
C ALA A 18 -6.67 13.30 -18.35
N ARG A 19 -6.21 14.38 -17.71
CA ARG A 19 -5.88 15.65 -18.40
C ARG A 19 -4.69 15.50 -19.34
N ILE A 20 -3.65 14.78 -18.93
CA ILE A 20 -2.48 14.48 -19.79
C ILE A 20 -2.95 13.71 -21.03
N GLN A 21 -3.80 12.69 -20.86
CA GLN A 21 -4.34 11.90 -21.98
C GLN A 21 -5.24 12.73 -22.90
N GLN A 22 -6.03 13.66 -22.37
CA GLN A 22 -6.81 14.60 -23.19
C GLN A 22 -5.93 15.53 -24.01
N ILE A 23 -4.85 16.06 -23.43
CA ILE A 23 -3.92 16.98 -24.12
C ILE A 23 -3.05 16.22 -25.12
N ALA A 24 -2.62 15.00 -24.79
CA ALA A 24 -1.79 14.15 -25.65
C ALA A 24 -2.58 13.48 -26.78
N GLY A 25 -3.91 13.38 -26.66
CA GLY A 25 -4.78 12.76 -27.66
C GLY A 25 -4.53 11.25 -27.84
N GLY A 26 -4.00 10.58 -26.81
CA GLY A 26 -3.62 9.17 -26.85
C GLY A 26 -2.30 8.87 -27.59
N ASP A 27 -1.55 9.90 -28.02
CA ASP A 27 -0.23 9.75 -28.62
C ASP A 27 0.86 9.78 -27.53
N GLU A 28 1.52 8.64 -27.33
CA GLU A 28 2.59 8.46 -26.34
C GLU A 28 3.73 9.46 -26.51
N ALA A 29 4.05 9.87 -27.75
CA ALA A 29 5.13 10.82 -28.01
C ALA A 29 4.83 12.24 -27.49
N ARG A 30 3.55 12.56 -27.28
CA ARG A 30 3.09 13.87 -26.82
C ARG A 30 2.87 13.94 -25.32
N GLU A 31 2.86 12.81 -24.63
CA GLU A 31 2.56 12.73 -23.20
C GLU A 31 3.55 13.49 -22.33
N ASN A 32 4.84 13.47 -22.65
CA ASN A 32 5.83 14.27 -21.93
C ASN A 32 5.55 15.78 -22.04
N GLY A 33 5.17 16.26 -23.23
CA GLY A 33 4.77 17.64 -23.44
C GLY A 33 3.45 18.01 -22.74
N ALA A 34 2.51 17.07 -22.65
CA ALA A 34 1.27 17.23 -21.90
C ALA A 34 1.52 17.22 -20.38
N ALA A 35 2.37 16.33 -19.88
CA ALA A 35 2.77 16.27 -18.48
C ALA A 35 3.49 17.55 -18.04
N LEU A 36 4.35 18.11 -18.89
CA LEU A 36 5.01 19.39 -18.62
C LEU A 36 3.99 20.53 -18.41
N LYS A 37 2.86 20.52 -19.15
CA LYS A 37 1.79 21.51 -18.99
C LYS A 37 0.94 21.29 -17.74
N VAL A 38 0.80 20.05 -17.26
CA VAL A 38 -0.05 19.70 -16.12
C VAL A 38 0.72 19.75 -14.79
N PHE A 39 1.98 19.30 -14.77
CA PHE A 39 2.80 19.16 -13.57
C PHE A 39 4.05 20.05 -13.54
N GLY A 40 4.39 20.72 -14.64
CA GLY A 40 5.64 21.48 -14.77
C GLY A 40 6.88 20.62 -14.98
N MET A 41 6.72 19.30 -15.14
CA MET A 41 7.80 18.33 -15.34
C MET A 41 7.33 17.19 -16.26
N THR A 42 8.27 16.56 -16.96
CA THR A 42 8.02 15.44 -17.86
C THR A 42 7.78 14.15 -17.10
N ILE A 43 7.14 13.16 -17.76
CA ILE A 43 6.91 11.82 -17.17
C ILE A 43 8.25 11.14 -16.88
N ASP A 44 9.27 11.39 -17.70
CA ASP A 44 10.62 10.86 -17.47
C ASP A 44 11.29 11.48 -16.24
N GLU A 45 11.16 12.79 -16.02
CA GLU A 45 11.66 13.46 -14.80
C GLU A 45 10.92 12.97 -13.55
N ILE A 46 9.60 12.80 -13.63
CA ILE A 46 8.79 12.19 -12.57
C ILE A 46 9.29 10.78 -12.26
N SER A 47 9.49 9.96 -13.30
CA SER A 47 9.99 8.59 -13.16
C SER A 47 11.37 8.54 -12.51
N HIS A 48 12.24 9.48 -12.87
CA HIS A 48 13.61 9.54 -12.39
C HIS A 48 13.67 9.99 -10.93
N ASN A 49 12.91 11.03 -10.56
CA ASN A 49 12.84 11.52 -9.18
C ASN A 49 12.27 10.45 -8.24
N ILE A 50 11.20 9.77 -8.65
CA ILE A 50 10.61 8.68 -7.86
C ILE A 50 11.58 7.52 -7.71
N ALA A 51 12.29 7.14 -8.76
CA ALA A 51 13.26 6.06 -8.70
C ALA A 51 14.44 6.36 -7.77
N LYS A 52 14.85 7.63 -7.71
CA LYS A 52 15.90 8.12 -6.81
C LYS A 52 15.42 8.12 -5.35
N ASP A 53 14.21 8.63 -5.10
CA ASP A 53 13.61 8.65 -3.76
C ASP A 53 13.35 7.23 -3.22
N TRP A 54 13.04 6.28 -4.12
CA TRP A 54 12.86 4.86 -3.77
C TRP A 54 14.16 4.06 -3.73
N GLN A 55 15.33 4.69 -3.90
CA GLN A 55 16.65 4.05 -3.90
C GLN A 55 16.75 2.81 -4.81
N LEU A 56 16.13 2.88 -6.00
CA LEU A 56 16.18 1.76 -6.93
C LEU A 56 17.63 1.56 -7.45
N PRO A 57 18.14 0.32 -7.54
CA PRO A 57 19.50 0.06 -8.01
C PRO A 57 19.76 0.71 -9.39
N GLU A 58 20.89 1.42 -9.55
CA GLU A 58 21.22 2.20 -10.76
C GLU A 58 21.21 1.41 -12.08
N LYS A 59 21.27 0.08 -12.02
CA LYS A 59 21.18 -0.77 -13.22
C LYS A 59 19.78 -0.75 -13.88
N ILE A 60 18.76 -0.27 -13.17
CA ILE A 60 17.38 -0.14 -13.67
C ILE A 60 17.13 1.24 -14.31
N SER A 61 17.91 2.27 -13.97
CA SER A 61 17.68 3.65 -14.40
C SER A 61 18.11 3.95 -15.85
N GLY A 62 19.02 3.14 -16.43
CA GLY A 62 19.65 3.45 -17.72
C GLY A 62 19.05 2.87 -19.00
N SER A 63 17.95 2.10 -18.99
CA SER A 63 17.59 1.27 -20.15
C SER A 63 16.21 1.57 -20.76
N VAL A 64 16.13 2.52 -21.70
CA VAL A 64 15.11 2.49 -22.78
C VAL A 64 15.73 3.02 -24.08
N THR A 65 16.14 2.11 -24.96
CA THR A 65 16.26 2.42 -26.39
C THR A 65 15.68 1.24 -27.17
N ASN A 66 14.85 1.57 -28.15
CA ASN A 66 14.23 0.63 -29.08
C ASN A 66 15.32 -0.06 -29.89
N LEU A 67 15.27 -1.39 -30.05
CA LEU A 67 15.67 -1.99 -31.31
C LEU A 67 15.21 -3.44 -31.47
N THR A 68 15.04 -3.73 -32.75
CA THR A 68 14.43 -4.87 -33.42
C THR A 68 15.26 -6.14 -33.34
N ALA A 69 14.53 -7.25 -33.51
CA ALA A 69 14.91 -8.59 -33.93
C ALA A 69 16.41 -8.94 -34.06
N ASN A 70 16.75 -10.02 -33.35
CA ASN A 70 17.89 -10.93 -33.45
C ASN A 70 18.86 -10.77 -32.28
N MET A 71 18.78 -11.69 -31.31
CA MET A 71 19.87 -11.90 -30.37
C MET A 71 20.19 -13.39 -30.16
N ASN A 72 21.49 -13.64 -30.29
CA ASN A 72 22.24 -14.84 -29.96
C ASN A 72 23.02 -14.55 -28.63
N PRO A 73 23.83 -15.47 -28.06
CA PRO A 73 23.72 -15.90 -26.68
C PRO A 73 24.84 -15.32 -25.79
N GLU A 74 24.69 -14.07 -25.36
CA GLU A 74 25.45 -13.54 -24.21
C GLU A 74 24.53 -12.62 -23.39
N LEU A 75 23.55 -13.22 -22.70
CA LEU A 75 22.64 -12.46 -21.84
C LEU A 75 23.40 -11.94 -20.60
N GLY A 76 23.86 -10.70 -20.66
CA GLY A 76 24.11 -9.91 -19.45
C GLY A 76 22.84 -9.79 -18.60
N SER A 77 23.00 -9.64 -17.28
CA SER A 77 21.90 -9.65 -16.29
C SER A 77 20.79 -8.63 -16.55
N ALA A 78 21.08 -7.52 -17.24
CA ALA A 78 20.09 -6.53 -17.66
C ALA A 78 19.17 -7.02 -18.81
N GLY A 79 19.72 -7.78 -19.77
CA GLY A 79 18.96 -8.38 -20.86
C GLY A 79 18.01 -9.47 -20.37
N TRP A 80 18.41 -10.23 -19.35
CA TRP A 80 17.57 -11.23 -18.69
C TRP A 80 16.38 -10.59 -17.97
N LEU A 81 16.62 -9.54 -17.17
CA LEU A 81 15.55 -8.82 -16.46
C LEU A 81 14.54 -8.19 -17.42
N LYS A 82 15.00 -7.62 -18.53
CA LYS A 82 14.14 -7.05 -19.58
C LYS A 82 13.29 -8.14 -20.24
N THR A 83 13.88 -9.29 -20.53
CA THR A 83 13.19 -10.43 -21.13
C THR A 83 12.13 -11.00 -20.17
N MET A 84 12.46 -11.09 -18.88
CA MET A 84 11.56 -11.55 -17.83
C MET A 84 10.37 -10.62 -17.64
N ALA A 85 10.60 -9.31 -17.52
CA ALA A 85 9.53 -8.32 -17.35
C ALA A 85 8.55 -8.33 -18.54
N ASN A 86 9.08 -8.41 -19.76
CA ASN A 86 8.26 -8.49 -20.97
C ASN A 86 7.47 -9.80 -21.07
N PHE A 87 8.09 -10.92 -20.70
CA PHE A 87 7.43 -12.21 -20.63
C PHE A 87 6.28 -12.18 -19.61
N SER A 88 6.54 -11.75 -18.38
CA SER A 88 5.52 -11.67 -17.32
C SER A 88 4.36 -10.74 -17.70
N GLY A 89 4.65 -9.56 -18.25
CA GLY A 89 3.62 -8.62 -18.68
C GLY A 89 2.72 -9.20 -19.77
N LYS A 90 3.31 -9.75 -20.84
CA LYS A 90 2.54 -10.36 -21.93
C LYS A 90 1.80 -11.61 -21.50
N MET A 91 2.41 -12.47 -20.66
CA MET A 91 1.74 -13.66 -20.12
C MET A 91 0.52 -13.30 -19.29
N ALA A 92 0.60 -12.27 -18.44
CA ALA A 92 -0.53 -11.80 -17.67
C ALA A 92 -1.68 -11.35 -18.59
N THR A 93 -1.39 -10.61 -19.66
CA THR A 93 -2.40 -10.21 -20.66
C THR A 93 -3.02 -11.42 -21.38
N LEU A 94 -2.20 -12.38 -21.82
CA LEU A 94 -2.68 -13.58 -22.53
C LEU A 94 -3.53 -14.49 -21.63
N LEU A 95 -3.18 -14.60 -20.34
CA LEU A 95 -3.97 -15.33 -19.33
C LEU A 95 -5.28 -14.61 -18.98
N VAL A 96 -5.33 -13.28 -19.07
CA VAL A 96 -6.57 -12.50 -18.88
C VAL A 96 -7.54 -12.70 -20.04
N ASN A 97 -7.03 -12.75 -21.27
CA ASN A 97 -7.84 -12.80 -22.49
C ASN A 97 -8.31 -14.21 -22.91
N ASN A 98 -8.17 -15.23 -22.04
CA ASN A 98 -8.62 -16.62 -22.27
C ASN A 98 -8.21 -17.22 -23.64
N ILE A 99 -6.97 -16.95 -24.06
CA ILE A 99 -6.46 -17.48 -25.32
C ILE A 99 -6.21 -18.99 -25.18
N SER A 100 -6.39 -19.74 -26.29
CA SER A 100 -6.18 -21.18 -26.32
C SER A 100 -4.83 -21.62 -25.74
N THR A 101 -4.85 -22.75 -25.05
CA THR A 101 -3.67 -23.42 -24.45
C THR A 101 -2.53 -23.58 -25.45
N GLN A 102 -2.85 -23.84 -26.72
CA GLN A 102 -1.85 -23.96 -27.78
C GLN A 102 -1.12 -22.64 -28.06
N ASN A 103 -1.80 -21.51 -28.02
CA ASN A 103 -1.18 -20.20 -28.25
C ASN A 103 -0.28 -19.78 -27.08
N LEU A 104 -0.63 -20.16 -25.85
CA LEU A 104 0.21 -19.94 -24.68
C LEU A 104 1.47 -20.82 -24.73
N LYS A 105 1.33 -22.10 -25.08
CA LYS A 105 2.48 -23.00 -25.30
C LYS A 105 3.40 -22.48 -26.40
N ASN A 106 2.82 -22.02 -27.52
CA ASN A 106 3.58 -21.39 -28.61
C ASN A 106 4.27 -20.09 -28.18
N PHE A 107 3.65 -19.30 -27.31
CA PHE A 107 4.27 -18.10 -26.74
C PHE A 107 5.44 -18.45 -25.82
N ILE A 108 5.26 -19.43 -24.92
CA ILE A 108 6.31 -19.90 -24.00
C ILE A 108 7.50 -20.51 -24.77
N ALA A 109 7.24 -21.29 -25.82
CA ALA A 109 8.28 -21.89 -26.66
C ALA A 109 9.16 -20.85 -27.38
N ARG A 110 8.65 -19.62 -27.58
CA ARG A 110 9.45 -18.51 -28.15
C ARG A 110 10.40 -17.87 -27.15
N TYR A 111 10.16 -18.05 -25.85
CA TYR A 111 10.95 -17.47 -24.76
C TYR A 111 11.81 -18.50 -24.02
N SER A 112 11.52 -19.80 -24.16
CA SER A 112 12.30 -20.88 -23.54
C SER A 112 13.78 -20.81 -23.91
N GLY A 113 14.09 -20.52 -25.18
CA GLY A 113 15.46 -20.30 -25.66
C GLY A 113 16.17 -19.10 -24.98
N SER A 114 15.44 -18.05 -24.64
CA SER A 114 15.99 -16.85 -23.99
C SER A 114 16.16 -17.01 -22.48
N PHE A 115 15.40 -17.92 -21.86
CA PHE A 115 15.48 -18.19 -20.42
C PHE A 115 16.38 -19.37 -20.07
N LEU A 116 16.91 -20.11 -21.06
CA LEU A 116 17.62 -21.38 -20.86
C LEU A 116 16.80 -22.38 -20.00
N LEU A 117 15.48 -22.27 -20.05
CA LEU A 117 14.57 -23.10 -19.29
C LEU A 117 13.73 -23.93 -20.28
N PRO A 118 13.55 -25.25 -20.02
CA PRO A 118 12.66 -26.07 -20.81
C PRO A 118 11.23 -25.48 -20.81
N SER A 119 10.58 -25.45 -21.97
CA SER A 119 9.21 -24.96 -22.13
C SER A 119 8.22 -25.65 -21.20
N GLU A 120 8.51 -26.91 -20.85
CA GLU A 120 7.73 -27.80 -20.01
C GLU A 120 7.74 -27.33 -18.55
N MET A 121 8.88 -26.82 -18.08
CA MET A 121 9.03 -26.30 -16.72
C MET A 121 8.28 -24.97 -16.54
N ILE A 122 8.37 -24.09 -17.54
CA ILE A 122 7.61 -22.83 -17.57
C ILE A 122 6.11 -23.13 -17.69
N TRP A 123 5.73 -24.08 -18.54
CA TRP A 123 4.35 -24.53 -18.69
C TRP A 123 3.78 -25.10 -17.39
N GLY A 124 4.51 -25.99 -16.70
CA GLY A 124 4.07 -26.60 -15.44
C GLY A 124 3.83 -25.59 -14.32
N SER A 125 4.45 -24.40 -14.40
CA SER A 125 4.21 -23.30 -13.46
C SER A 125 2.95 -22.48 -13.80
N ILE A 126 2.48 -22.54 -15.05
CA ILE A 126 1.36 -21.74 -15.58
C ILE A 126 0.08 -22.59 -15.72
N GLU A 127 0.22 -23.88 -15.98
CA GLU A 127 -0.87 -24.85 -16.10
C GLU A 127 -1.83 -24.85 -14.89
N PRO A 128 -1.35 -24.79 -13.63
CA PRO A 128 -2.24 -24.67 -12.47
C PRO A 128 -3.04 -23.36 -12.48
N ILE A 129 -2.46 -22.27 -12.98
CA ILE A 129 -3.09 -20.94 -13.03
C ILE A 129 -4.19 -20.91 -14.10
N GLN A 130 -3.94 -21.56 -15.24
CA GLN A 130 -4.94 -21.74 -16.30
C GLN A 130 -6.09 -22.65 -15.84
N ASN A 131 -5.77 -23.82 -15.26
CA ASN A 131 -6.77 -24.78 -14.81
C ASN A 131 -7.61 -24.24 -13.65
N LYS A 132 -7.00 -23.47 -12.74
CA LYS A 132 -7.72 -22.74 -11.69
C LYS A 132 -8.68 -21.71 -12.29
N LYS A 133 -8.31 -21.04 -13.39
CA LYS A 133 -9.19 -20.12 -14.13
C LYS A 133 -10.36 -20.81 -14.84
N SER A 134 -10.15 -22.00 -15.40
CA SER A 134 -11.21 -22.81 -16.01
C SER A 134 -12.21 -23.35 -14.97
N GLN A 135 -11.77 -23.59 -13.73
CA GLN A 135 -12.65 -23.90 -12.59
C GLN A 135 -13.28 -22.67 -11.93
N LEU A 136 -12.71 -21.47 -12.15
CA LEU A 136 -13.22 -20.19 -11.65
C LEU A 136 -14.51 -19.72 -12.34
N ALA A 137 -14.89 -20.33 -13.46
CA ALA A 137 -16.16 -20.04 -14.14
C ALA A 137 -17.38 -20.68 -13.47
N ALA A 138 -17.19 -21.49 -12.40
CA ALA A 138 -18.27 -22.27 -11.79
C ALA A 138 -18.40 -22.17 -10.25
N HIS A 139 -17.71 -21.26 -9.55
CA HIS A 139 -17.87 -21.09 -8.10
C HIS A 139 -18.02 -19.62 -7.65
N PRO A 140 -19.04 -19.26 -6.84
CA PRO A 140 -19.37 -17.86 -6.48
C PRO A 140 -18.46 -17.20 -5.42
N GLU A 141 -17.32 -17.78 -5.06
CA GLU A 141 -16.60 -17.42 -3.82
C GLU A 141 -15.47 -16.37 -3.99
N LEU A 142 -15.10 -15.99 -5.22
CA LEU A 142 -14.02 -15.01 -5.47
C LEU A 142 -14.49 -13.55 -5.62
N GLU A 143 -15.80 -13.28 -5.62
CA GLU A 143 -16.33 -11.91 -5.62
C GLU A 143 -16.39 -11.27 -4.21
N GLN A 144 -16.30 -12.06 -3.14
CA GLN A 144 -16.41 -11.54 -1.77
C GLN A 144 -15.14 -10.80 -1.29
N GLY A 145 -13.95 -11.25 -1.70
CA GLY A 145 -12.68 -10.64 -1.27
C GLY A 145 -12.36 -9.29 -1.95
N ASN A 146 -12.90 -9.06 -3.16
CA ASN A 146 -12.77 -7.75 -3.83
C ASN A 146 -13.85 -6.77 -3.37
N SER A 147 -15.10 -7.24 -3.17
CA SER A 147 -16.20 -6.38 -2.71
C SER A 147 -16.00 -5.85 -1.29
N GLU A 148 -15.49 -6.64 -0.34
CA GLU A 148 -15.24 -6.14 1.02
C GLU A 148 -14.05 -5.17 1.06
N SER A 149 -13.03 -5.40 0.22
CA SER A 149 -11.91 -4.46 0.07
C SER A 149 -12.35 -3.14 -0.53
N ASP A 150 -13.16 -3.18 -1.58
CA ASP A 150 -13.75 -1.98 -2.18
C ASP A 150 -14.71 -1.28 -1.22
N ARG A 151 -15.48 -2.01 -0.39
CA ARG A 151 -16.31 -1.42 0.68
C ARG A 151 -15.46 -0.73 1.74
N SER A 152 -14.38 -1.38 2.19
CA SER A 152 -13.46 -0.82 3.19
C SER A 152 -12.87 0.49 2.67
N ARG A 153 -12.42 0.51 1.41
CA ARG A 153 -11.92 1.70 0.74
C ARG A 153 -12.98 2.78 0.59
N LYS A 154 -14.20 2.43 0.15
CA LYS A 154 -15.31 3.38 0.05
C LYS A 154 -15.63 4.03 1.40
N ARG A 155 -15.59 3.28 2.50
CA ARG A 155 -15.75 3.85 3.86
C ARG A 155 -14.64 4.85 4.19
N VAL A 156 -13.38 4.49 3.96
CA VAL A 156 -12.26 5.42 4.22
C VAL A 156 -12.35 6.67 3.34
N SER A 157 -12.68 6.52 2.05
CA SER A 157 -12.85 7.65 1.14
C SER A 157 -14.02 8.56 1.52
N ALA A 158 -15.14 7.99 1.96
CA ALA A 158 -16.27 8.75 2.47
C ALA A 158 -15.90 9.52 3.74
N GLY A 159 -15.25 8.87 4.71
CA GLY A 159 -14.78 9.53 5.94
C GLY A 159 -13.71 10.59 5.67
N LEU A 160 -12.83 10.39 4.68
CA LEU A 160 -11.87 11.41 4.24
C LEU A 160 -12.58 12.62 3.64
N LEU A 161 -13.62 12.42 2.81
CA LEU A 161 -14.40 13.52 2.25
C LEU A 161 -15.16 14.28 3.34
N GLU A 162 -15.77 13.58 4.29
CA GLU A 162 -16.45 14.16 5.45
C GLU A 162 -15.47 14.99 6.29
N LEU A 163 -14.33 14.41 6.67
CA LEU A 163 -13.26 15.07 7.40
C LEU A 163 -12.75 16.32 6.64
N SER A 164 -12.55 16.21 5.32
CA SER A 164 -12.09 17.34 4.49
C SER A 164 -13.08 18.49 4.45
N THR A 165 -14.37 18.18 4.30
CA THR A 165 -15.44 19.17 4.25
C THR A 165 -15.61 19.85 5.60
N ALA A 166 -15.55 19.08 6.68
CA ALA A 166 -15.66 19.58 8.04
C ALA A 166 -14.48 20.49 8.42
N LEU A 167 -13.25 20.10 8.08
CA LEU A 167 -12.05 20.92 8.32
C LEU A 167 -12.01 22.19 7.45
N ALA A 168 -12.59 22.15 6.26
CA ALA A 168 -12.80 23.35 5.45
C ALA A 168 -13.74 24.35 6.15
N ARG A 169 -14.75 23.87 6.88
CA ARG A 169 -15.71 24.66 7.66
C ARG A 169 -15.19 25.11 9.04
N GLY A 170 -13.94 24.81 9.40
CA GLY A 170 -13.33 25.24 10.65
C GLY A 170 -13.58 24.32 11.85
N MET A 171 -13.91 23.04 11.60
CA MET A 171 -13.99 22.03 12.67
C MET A 171 -12.68 21.96 13.47
N ASP A 172 -12.80 21.80 14.79
CA ASP A 172 -11.66 21.65 15.69
C ASP A 172 -11.01 20.25 15.57
N PHE A 173 -9.75 20.16 15.99
CA PHE A 173 -8.98 18.92 15.90
C PHE A 173 -9.60 17.74 16.67
N LYS A 174 -10.24 17.98 17.82
CA LYS A 174 -10.81 16.90 18.64
C LYS A 174 -12.02 16.27 17.94
N SER A 175 -12.88 17.10 17.36
CA SER A 175 -14.02 16.64 16.56
C SER A 175 -13.54 15.89 15.30
N ALA A 176 -12.54 16.44 14.61
CA ALA A 176 -11.91 15.80 13.45
C ALA A 176 -11.27 14.44 13.79
N LEU A 177 -10.64 14.36 14.96
CA LEU A 177 -10.04 13.13 15.48
C LEU A 177 -11.11 12.06 15.69
N ASN A 178 -12.24 12.37 16.31
CA ASN A 178 -13.32 11.39 16.54
C ASN A 178 -13.83 10.79 15.22
N ILE A 179 -14.09 11.64 14.21
CA ILE A 179 -14.51 11.18 12.87
C ILE A 179 -13.45 10.23 12.27
N ALA A 180 -12.17 10.59 12.39
CA ALA A 180 -11.09 9.75 11.89
C ALA A 180 -11.03 8.40 12.61
N LEU A 181 -11.18 8.37 13.94
CA LEU A 181 -11.15 7.12 14.72
C LEU A 181 -12.32 6.20 14.39
N GLU A 182 -13.53 6.74 14.30
CA GLU A 182 -14.72 5.99 13.89
C GLU A 182 -14.56 5.44 12.46
N THR A 183 -14.08 6.26 11.54
CA THR A 183 -13.80 5.83 10.16
C THR A 183 -12.75 4.72 10.11
N ILE A 184 -11.66 4.83 10.88
CA ILE A 184 -10.63 3.79 10.97
C ILE A 184 -11.26 2.51 11.52
N HIS A 185 -11.97 2.59 12.65
CA HIS A 185 -12.63 1.46 13.31
C HIS A 185 -13.52 0.67 12.35
N ASP A 186 -14.43 1.37 11.67
CA ASP A 186 -15.45 0.76 10.81
C ASP A 186 -14.91 0.33 9.43
N SER A 187 -13.80 0.91 8.99
CA SER A 187 -13.22 0.59 7.68
C SER A 187 -12.67 -0.82 7.60
N MET A 188 -11.91 -1.27 8.61
CA MET A 188 -11.25 -2.58 8.62
C MET A 188 -11.78 -3.53 9.68
N ARG A 189 -12.89 -3.16 10.35
CA ARG A 189 -13.48 -3.92 11.47
C ARG A 189 -12.47 -4.16 12.58
N PHE A 190 -11.76 -3.11 12.97
CA PHE A 190 -10.92 -3.20 14.15
C PHE A 190 -11.80 -3.48 15.37
N ASN A 191 -11.29 -4.27 16.30
CA ASN A 191 -11.93 -4.51 17.59
C ASN A 191 -11.92 -3.24 18.45
N ARG A 192 -10.83 -2.48 18.38
CA ARG A 192 -10.71 -1.14 18.98
C ARG A 192 -9.69 -0.28 18.25
N VAL A 193 -9.87 1.03 18.35
CA VAL A 193 -8.93 2.06 17.91
C VAL A 193 -8.65 2.98 19.09
N ILE A 194 -7.37 3.25 19.39
CA ILE A 194 -6.93 3.99 20.58
C ILE A 194 -5.94 5.07 20.13
N VAL A 195 -6.07 6.27 20.69
CA VAL A 195 -5.12 7.35 20.46
C VAL A 195 -4.31 7.60 21.70
N PHE A 196 -3.00 7.54 21.54
CA PHE A 196 -2.03 7.95 22.53
C PHE A 196 -1.56 9.36 22.21
N PHE A 197 -1.62 10.27 23.19
CA PHE A 197 -0.95 11.56 23.10
C PHE A 197 0.25 11.59 24.02
N ARG A 198 1.26 12.34 23.62
CA ARG A 198 2.42 12.62 24.46
C ARG A 198 2.00 13.56 25.60
N ASP A 199 2.23 13.12 26.83
CA ASP A 199 2.02 13.85 28.07
C ASP A 199 3.32 13.86 28.88
N ALA A 200 3.99 15.01 28.95
CA ALA A 200 5.32 15.19 29.55
C ALA A 200 6.34 14.11 29.10
N ASP A 201 6.54 13.09 29.93
CA ASP A 201 7.50 11.99 29.77
C ASP A 201 6.88 10.65 29.40
N GLN A 202 5.59 10.61 29.07
CA GLN A 202 4.87 9.40 28.69
C GLN A 202 3.98 9.62 27.47
N PHE A 203 3.57 8.53 26.84
CA PHE A 203 2.44 8.50 25.93
C PHE A 203 1.27 7.86 26.68
N LYS A 204 0.14 8.58 26.75
CA LYS A 204 -1.07 8.13 27.46
C LYS A 204 -2.23 8.02 26.49
N ALA A 205 -2.97 6.93 26.61
CA ALA A 205 -4.23 6.78 25.90
C ALA A 205 -5.19 7.91 26.33
N SER A 206 -5.79 8.59 25.36
CA SER A 206 -6.66 9.75 25.61
C SER A 206 -8.07 9.54 25.07
N LEU A 207 -8.21 8.90 23.91
CA LEU A 207 -9.48 8.63 23.25
C LEU A 207 -9.46 7.23 22.67
N TYR A 208 -10.62 6.60 22.58
CA TYR A 208 -10.79 5.30 21.93
C TYR A 208 -12.16 5.15 21.27
N CYS A 209 -12.23 4.23 20.31
CA CYS A 209 -13.45 3.74 19.69
C CYS A 209 -13.41 2.21 19.70
N GLY A 210 -14.57 1.56 19.86
CA GLY A 210 -14.69 0.10 19.90
C GLY A 210 -14.61 -0.51 21.30
N ASN A 211 -14.27 -1.79 21.36
CA ASN A 211 -14.37 -2.62 22.56
C ASN A 211 -13.17 -2.40 23.50
N LEU A 212 -13.29 -1.52 24.48
CA LEU A 212 -12.30 -1.31 25.53
C LEU A 212 -12.99 -0.97 26.86
N LYS A 213 -12.54 -1.60 27.94
CA LYS A 213 -13.04 -1.29 29.30
C LYS A 213 -12.44 0.03 29.79
N PRO A 214 -13.22 0.91 30.45
CA PRO A 214 -12.71 2.17 30.98
C PRO A 214 -11.51 2.01 31.94
N GLU A 215 -11.51 0.94 32.75
CA GLU A 215 -10.42 0.64 33.69
C GLU A 215 -9.10 0.29 32.98
N THR A 216 -9.19 -0.37 31.82
CA THR A 216 -8.02 -0.70 30.99
C THR A 216 -7.45 0.55 30.34
N MET A 217 -8.30 1.51 29.96
CA MET A 217 -7.88 2.78 29.37
C MET A 217 -6.87 3.53 30.24
N ALA A 218 -7.11 3.59 31.56
CA ALA A 218 -6.22 4.27 32.50
C ALA A 218 -4.83 3.62 32.62
N GLN A 219 -4.71 2.32 32.28
CA GLN A 219 -3.47 1.55 32.33
C GLN A 219 -2.68 1.61 31.02
N LEU A 220 -3.28 2.15 29.95
CA LEU A 220 -2.65 2.26 28.64
C LEU A 220 -1.76 3.49 28.57
N CYS A 221 -0.58 3.36 29.15
CA CYS A 221 0.50 4.33 29.02
C CYS A 221 1.86 3.65 28.87
N PHE A 222 2.80 4.35 28.23
CA PHE A 222 4.18 3.90 28.11
C PHE A 222 5.15 5.08 28.16
N SER A 223 6.40 4.82 28.55
CA SER A 223 7.41 5.87 28.65
C SER A 223 7.70 6.51 27.30
N LYS A 224 8.13 7.77 27.30
CA LYS A 224 8.74 8.40 26.13
C LYS A 224 10.19 7.92 25.90
N ASN A 225 10.85 7.41 26.95
CA ASN A 225 12.23 6.96 26.87
C ASN A 225 12.31 5.73 25.99
N TYR A 226 13.17 5.79 24.97
CA TYR A 226 13.30 4.75 23.97
C TYR A 226 13.61 3.39 24.61
N THR A 227 12.77 2.42 24.28
CA THR A 227 13.05 0.99 24.44
C THR A 227 13.03 0.33 23.07
N ALA A 228 13.77 -0.78 22.90
CA ALA A 228 13.93 -1.47 21.62
C ALA A 228 12.69 -2.31 21.24
N ASP A 229 11.52 -1.68 21.21
CA ASP A 229 10.23 -2.27 20.87
C ASP A 229 9.56 -1.57 19.68
N VAL A 230 8.49 -2.17 19.19
CA VAL A 230 7.80 -1.71 17.98
C VAL A 230 7.08 -0.36 18.14
N PHE A 231 6.62 -0.01 19.34
CA PHE A 231 5.94 1.27 19.59
C PHE A 231 6.95 2.42 19.50
N HIS A 232 8.10 2.27 20.15
CA HIS A 232 9.17 3.26 20.08
C HIS A 232 9.83 3.31 18.71
N LEU A 233 9.97 2.17 18.03
CA LEU A 233 10.50 2.14 16.67
C LEU A 233 9.58 2.90 15.70
N SER A 234 8.26 2.69 15.78
CA SER A 234 7.26 3.41 14.97
C SER A 234 7.35 4.93 15.22
N LEU A 235 7.43 5.34 16.49
CA LEU A 235 7.55 6.76 16.85
C LEU A 235 8.87 7.38 16.40
N THR A 236 10.00 6.67 16.56
CA THR A 236 11.34 7.19 16.24
C THR A 236 11.55 7.30 14.74
N GLN A 237 11.13 6.27 14.00
CA GLN A 237 11.27 6.22 12.54
C GLN A 237 10.12 6.91 11.80
N LYS A 238 9.09 7.37 12.51
CA LYS A 238 7.83 7.90 11.94
C LYS A 238 7.22 6.93 10.93
N ALA A 239 7.39 5.65 11.20
CA ALA A 239 7.04 4.57 10.29
C ALA A 239 5.73 3.94 10.73
N ASP A 240 4.85 3.74 9.75
CA ASP A 240 3.63 2.99 9.92
C ASP A 240 3.94 1.51 10.07
N VAL A 241 3.35 0.88 11.08
CA VAL A 241 3.61 -0.53 11.40
C VAL A 241 2.33 -1.33 11.25
N PHE A 242 2.47 -2.54 10.72
CA PHE A 242 1.47 -3.58 10.81
C PHE A 242 2.10 -4.86 11.40
N ILE A 243 1.62 -5.26 12.58
CA ILE A 243 1.92 -6.55 13.20
C ILE A 243 0.78 -7.50 12.86
N GLN A 244 1.08 -8.49 12.02
CA GLN A 244 0.12 -9.50 11.57
C GLN A 244 -0.20 -10.53 12.65
N ASP A 245 0.76 -10.81 13.53
CA ASP A 245 0.59 -11.79 14.61
C ASP A 245 1.51 -11.43 15.80
N VAL A 246 0.87 -11.12 16.92
CA VAL A 246 1.52 -10.80 18.20
C VAL A 246 2.18 -12.02 18.84
N THR A 247 1.66 -13.22 18.58
CA THR A 247 2.18 -14.48 19.13
C THR A 247 3.45 -14.94 18.42
N LEU A 248 3.55 -14.68 17.11
CA LEU A 248 4.74 -15.00 16.31
C LEU A 248 5.86 -13.94 16.42
N SER A 249 5.54 -12.77 16.99
CA SER A 249 6.50 -11.69 17.19
C SER A 249 7.46 -12.01 18.35
N ARG A 250 8.74 -11.67 18.19
CA ARG A 250 9.75 -11.86 19.25
C ARG A 250 9.31 -11.17 20.53
N GLU A 251 9.63 -11.76 21.68
CA GLU A 251 9.26 -11.22 23.00
C GLU A 251 9.73 -9.78 23.20
N THR A 252 10.92 -9.44 22.68
CA THR A 252 11.48 -8.09 22.78
C THR A 252 10.80 -7.07 21.86
N THR A 253 10.14 -7.52 20.79
CA THR A 253 9.48 -6.63 19.81
C THR A 253 8.18 -6.05 20.36
N ILE A 254 7.44 -6.82 21.16
CA ILE A 254 6.14 -6.44 21.70
C ILE A 254 6.28 -6.12 23.20
N PRO A 255 5.99 -4.88 23.64
CA PRO A 255 6.18 -4.51 25.03
C PRO A 255 5.42 -5.38 26.03
N ILE A 256 6.01 -5.63 27.20
CA ILE A 256 5.39 -6.40 28.28
C ILE A 256 4.09 -5.74 28.77
N TRP A 257 4.10 -4.40 28.91
CA TRP A 257 2.91 -3.65 29.32
C TRP A 257 1.74 -3.93 28.37
N TYR A 258 2.02 -3.96 27.05
CA TYR A 258 1.02 -4.16 26.02
C TYR A 258 0.36 -5.54 26.15
N ARG A 259 1.16 -6.60 26.28
CA ARG A 259 0.66 -7.97 26.46
C ARG A 259 -0.20 -8.12 27.73
N LYS A 260 0.15 -7.38 28.79
CA LYS A 260 -0.59 -7.39 30.05
C LYS A 260 -1.92 -6.64 29.95
N THR A 261 -1.94 -5.49 29.27
CA THR A 261 -3.13 -4.62 29.19
C THR A 261 -4.11 -5.04 28.11
N LEU A 262 -3.63 -5.61 27.00
CA LEU A 262 -4.42 -6.00 25.83
C LEU A 262 -4.12 -7.44 25.41
N PRO A 263 -4.43 -8.44 26.26
CA PRO A 263 -4.09 -9.84 25.98
C PRO A 263 -4.91 -10.46 24.85
N ASP A 264 -6.05 -9.85 24.49
CA ASP A 264 -6.94 -10.34 23.44
C ASP A 264 -6.55 -9.88 22.02
N ALA A 265 -5.61 -8.94 21.90
CA ALA A 265 -5.14 -8.42 20.63
C ALA A 265 -4.17 -9.40 19.94
N SER A 266 -4.57 -9.93 18.78
CA SER A 266 -3.77 -10.89 18.01
C SER A 266 -2.95 -10.24 16.90
N ALA A 267 -3.40 -9.09 16.39
CA ALA A 267 -2.77 -8.33 15.33
C ALA A 267 -3.11 -6.85 15.49
N PHE A 268 -2.22 -5.95 15.10
CA PHE A 268 -2.47 -4.51 15.24
C PHE A 268 -1.68 -3.67 14.25
N ILE A 269 -2.13 -2.43 14.08
CA ILE A 269 -1.42 -1.38 13.35
C ILE A 269 -1.03 -0.24 14.28
N LEU A 270 0.05 0.46 13.91
CA LEU A 270 0.49 1.70 14.54
C LEU A 270 0.64 2.78 13.47
N LEU A 271 0.00 3.92 13.70
CA LEU A 271 0.07 5.09 12.83
C LEU A 271 0.54 6.30 13.67
N PRO A 272 1.83 6.67 13.63
CA PRO A 272 2.35 7.78 14.42
C PRO A 272 1.73 9.11 13.97
N LEU A 273 1.36 9.96 14.94
CA LEU A 273 0.86 11.30 14.70
C LEU A 273 2.04 12.28 14.68
N VAL A 274 2.43 12.72 13.49
CA VAL A 274 3.57 13.61 13.28
C VAL A 274 3.10 15.03 12.95
N PHE A 275 3.57 16.01 13.71
CA PHE A 275 3.33 17.43 13.46
C PHE A 275 4.63 18.22 13.61
N ASN A 276 4.93 19.12 12.66
CA ASN A 276 6.19 19.89 12.62
C ASN A 276 7.44 19.01 12.86
N ASN A 277 7.48 17.86 12.17
CA ASN A 277 8.57 16.88 12.26
C ASN A 277 8.76 16.22 13.64
N SER A 278 7.85 16.46 14.59
CA SER A 278 7.81 15.84 15.92
C SER A 278 6.65 14.85 16.05
N THR A 279 6.87 13.72 16.71
CA THR A 279 5.77 12.83 17.10
C THR A 279 5.05 13.41 18.32
N ILE A 280 3.76 13.68 18.16
CA ILE A 280 2.89 14.20 19.21
C ILE A 280 1.98 13.12 19.79
N GLY A 281 1.90 11.97 19.13
CA GLY A 281 1.05 10.86 19.52
C GLY A 281 1.12 9.69 18.55
N MET A 282 0.19 8.76 18.68
CA MET A 282 0.05 7.59 17.81
C MET A 282 -1.37 7.07 17.85
N ILE A 283 -1.88 6.62 16.71
CA ILE A 283 -3.10 5.82 16.61
C ILE A 283 -2.69 4.35 16.62
N TYR A 284 -3.34 3.58 17.49
CA TYR A 284 -3.26 2.14 17.57
C TYR A 284 -4.61 1.56 17.15
N ALA A 285 -4.62 0.45 16.42
CA ALA A 285 -5.85 -0.29 16.14
C ALA A 285 -5.59 -1.79 16.03
N ASP A 286 -6.46 -2.62 16.62
CA ASP A 286 -6.24 -4.07 16.70
C ASP A 286 -7.41 -4.93 16.22
N TRP A 287 -7.08 -6.20 15.98
CA TRP A 287 -8.05 -7.27 15.86
C TRP A 287 -7.92 -8.23 17.03
N GLN A 288 -9.07 -8.78 17.43
CA GLN A 288 -9.12 -9.93 18.30
C GLN A 288 -8.71 -11.21 17.54
N ALA A 289 -8.22 -12.21 18.27
CA ALA A 289 -7.95 -13.54 17.74
C ALA A 289 -9.12 -14.08 16.90
N GLY A 290 -8.82 -14.60 15.71
CA GLY A 290 -9.82 -15.14 14.77
C GLY A 290 -10.57 -14.09 13.95
N GLN A 291 -10.41 -12.79 14.25
CA GLN A 291 -10.99 -11.69 13.48
C GLN A 291 -9.95 -10.98 12.59
N THR A 292 -8.68 -11.39 12.67
CA THR A 292 -7.60 -10.78 11.89
C THR A 292 -7.86 -10.94 10.40
N ARG A 293 -8.00 -9.80 9.73
CA ARG A 293 -8.15 -9.73 8.28
C ARG A 293 -6.80 -9.40 7.64
N MET A 294 -6.52 -10.00 6.49
CA MET A 294 -5.42 -9.58 5.64
C MET A 294 -5.69 -8.17 5.11
N ILE A 295 -4.92 -7.18 5.57
CA ILE A 295 -4.95 -5.82 5.03
C ILE A 295 -4.12 -5.78 3.76
N ARG A 296 -4.71 -5.35 2.64
CA ARG A 296 -3.98 -5.11 1.41
C ARG A 296 -3.16 -3.81 1.50
N PRO A 297 -2.00 -3.70 0.84
CA PRO A 297 -1.20 -2.47 0.89
C PRO A 297 -1.97 -1.18 0.56
N ARG A 298 -2.93 -1.25 -0.38
CA ARG A 298 -3.80 -0.12 -0.75
C ARG A 298 -4.78 0.30 0.35
N GLU A 299 -5.29 -0.67 1.10
CA GLU A 299 -6.19 -0.43 2.24
C GLU A 299 -5.42 0.25 3.37
N PHE A 300 -4.24 -0.27 3.69
CA PHE A 300 -3.35 0.33 4.67
C PHE A 300 -2.97 1.76 4.30
N SER A 301 -2.61 2.00 3.03
CA SER A 301 -2.32 3.35 2.53
C SER A 301 -3.50 4.31 2.64
N SER A 302 -4.74 3.83 2.58
CA SER A 302 -5.92 4.69 2.76
C SER A 302 -6.07 5.13 4.23
N LEU A 303 -5.75 4.26 5.20
CA LEU A 303 -5.73 4.62 6.62
C LEU A 303 -4.65 5.67 6.93
N VAL A 304 -3.46 5.48 6.34
CA VAL A 304 -2.34 6.44 6.40
C VAL A 304 -2.77 7.81 5.87
N MET A 305 -3.45 7.85 4.71
CA MET A 305 -3.96 9.08 4.12
C MET A 305 -4.97 9.80 5.02
N LEU A 306 -5.89 9.04 5.64
CA LEU A 306 -6.87 9.59 6.58
C LEU A 306 -6.19 10.21 7.80
N ARG A 307 -5.19 9.51 8.38
CA ARG A 307 -4.35 10.05 9.46
C ARG A 307 -3.63 11.33 9.04
N ASP A 308 -3.00 11.36 7.86
CA ASP A 308 -2.27 12.54 7.39
C ASP A 308 -3.20 13.73 7.16
N TYR A 309 -4.42 13.49 6.67
CA TYR A 309 -5.41 14.54 6.50
C TYR A 309 -5.87 15.11 7.85
N LEU A 310 -6.11 14.26 8.85
CA LEU A 310 -6.37 14.68 10.22
C LEU A 310 -5.25 15.60 10.76
N MET A 311 -3.99 15.27 10.50
CA MET A 311 -2.86 16.09 10.96
C MET A 311 -2.83 17.50 10.35
N LYS A 312 -3.41 17.71 9.16
CA LYS A 312 -3.55 19.05 8.56
C LYS A 312 -4.45 19.96 9.39
N ALA A 313 -5.37 19.43 10.19
CA ALA A 313 -6.21 20.21 11.08
C ALA A 313 -5.42 20.99 12.14
N LEU A 314 -4.20 20.54 12.47
CA LEU A 314 -3.32 21.22 13.42
C LEU A 314 -2.58 22.43 12.82
N VAL A 315 -2.51 22.53 11.49
CA VAL A 315 -1.87 23.67 10.79
C VAL A 315 -2.73 24.92 10.87
N LYS A 316 -4.05 24.79 11.06
CA LYS A 316 -4.98 25.90 11.23
C LYS A 316 -5.04 26.35 12.71
N ARG A 317 -3.99 27.01 13.18
CA ARG A 317 -4.06 27.95 14.31
C ARG A 317 -3.08 29.10 14.11
#